data_AF-A0A646HNM6-F1
#
_entry.id   AF-A0A646HNM6-F1
#
_cell.length_a   1.000
_cell.length_b   1.000
_cell.length_c   1.000
_cell.angle_alpha   90.00
_cell.angle_beta   90.00
_cell.angle_gamma   90.00
#
_symmetry.space_group_name_H-M   'P 1'
#
loop_
_entity.id
_entity.type
_entity.pdbx_description
1 polymer ?
#
loop_
_entity_poly.entity_id
_entity_poly.type
_entity_poly.pdbx_seq_one_letter_code
_entity_poly.pdbx_strand_id
1 'polypeptide(L)'
;MKVKLEYLEVFVTLDKSQCQVVNARKQIANIIYSQGAGLGLAGQALAVKMWNGSDETDYSQEELDIIKGLVERTTAPCFIEAVEKAINESLKND
;
A
#
# COMPACT_ATOMS: atom_id res chain seq x y z
N MET A 1 -2.44 12.84 3.84
CA MET A 1 -2.00 12.67 2.43
C MET A 1 -2.89 11.66 1.71
N LYS A 2 -3.45 12.02 0.56
CA LYS A 2 -4.32 11.13 -0.22
C LYS A 2 -3.49 10.24 -1.15
N VAL A 3 -3.50 8.93 -0.91
CA VAL A 3 -2.73 7.96 -1.72
C VAL A 3 -3.64 7.04 -2.53
N LYS A 4 -3.44 7.07 -3.85
CA LYS A 4 -4.19 6.27 -4.82
C LYS A 4 -3.65 4.85 -4.88
N LEU A 5 -4.17 3.97 -4.01
CA LEU A 5 -3.73 2.57 -3.87
C LEU A 5 -4.76 1.56 -4.39
N GLU A 6 -5.90 2.02 -4.92
CA GLU A 6 -6.98 1.13 -5.36
C GLU A 6 -6.72 0.50 -6.73
N TYR A 7 -6.08 1.24 -7.64
CA TYR A 7 -5.78 0.81 -9.01
C TYR A 7 -4.27 0.95 -9.26
N LEU A 8 -3.49 0.12 -8.57
CA LEU A 8 -2.04 0.17 -8.68
C LEU A 8 -1.57 -0.71 -9.85
N GLU A 9 -0.87 -0.11 -10.80
CA GLU A 9 -0.24 -0.83 -11.91
C GLU A 9 1.08 -1.46 -11.46
N VAL A 10 1.09 -2.79 -11.35
CA VAL A 10 2.26 -3.57 -10.95
C VAL A 10 2.78 -4.34 -12.15
N PHE A 11 4.00 -4.03 -12.57
CA PHE A 11 4.68 -4.75 -13.64
C PHE A 11 5.32 -6.02 -13.09
N VAL A 12 4.75 -7.18 -13.41
CA VAL A 12 5.21 -8.48 -12.89
C VAL A 12 6.42 -9.05 -13.65
N THR A 13 6.87 -8.37 -14.70
CA THR A 13 8.00 -8.75 -15.54
C THR A 13 9.00 -7.61 -15.64
N LEU A 14 10.30 -7.92 -15.70
CA LEU A 14 11.37 -6.91 -15.82
C LEU A 14 11.28 -6.11 -17.14
N ASP A 15 10.81 -6.76 -18.22
CA ASP A 15 10.56 -6.11 -19.51
C ASP A 15 9.29 -5.22 -19.49
N LYS A 16 8.55 -5.21 -18.37
CA LYS A 16 7.29 -4.47 -18.18
C LYS A 16 6.19 -4.81 -19.19
N SER A 17 6.31 -5.92 -19.90
CA SER A 17 5.31 -6.36 -20.89
C SER A 17 4.04 -6.95 -20.26
N GLN A 18 4.10 -7.37 -18.99
CA GLN A 18 2.90 -7.72 -18.20
C GLN A 18 2.68 -6.72 -17.07
N CYS A 19 1.57 -5.99 -17.15
CA CYS A 19 1.03 -5.14 -16.10
C CYS A 19 -0.19 -5.82 -15.48
N GLN A 20 -0.24 -5.84 -14.15
CA GLN A 20 -1.42 -6.24 -13.40
C GLN A 20 -1.91 -5.05 -12.59
N VAL A 21 -3.18 -4.69 -12.81
CA VAL A 21 -3.85 -3.69 -11.98
C VAL A 21 -4.34 -4.40 -10.71
N VAL A 22 -3.78 -4.02 -9.58
CA VAL A 22 -4.09 -4.64 -8.29
C VAL A 22 -4.61 -3.60 -7.31
N ASN A 23 -5.54 -4.05 -6.46
CA ASN A 23 -6.00 -3.26 -5.33
C ASN A 23 -4.99 -3.37 -4.18
N ALA A 24 -3.92 -2.59 -4.27
CA ALA A 24 -2.84 -2.60 -3.29
C ALA A 24 -3.37 -2.28 -1.89
N ARG A 25 -4.32 -1.36 -1.78
CA ARG A 25 -4.99 -1.01 -0.51
C ARG A 25 -5.59 -2.23 0.19
N LYS A 26 -6.41 -3.02 -0.50
CA LYS A 26 -7.03 -4.24 0.06
C LYS A 26 -6.00 -5.34 0.33
N GLN A 27 -4.98 -5.48 -0.52
CA GLN A 27 -3.90 -6.43 -0.26
C GLN A 27 -3.14 -6.08 1.02
N ILE A 28 -2.73 -4.82 1.18
CA ILE A 28 -2.04 -4.34 2.39
C ILE A 28 -2.92 -4.51 3.62
N ALA A 29 -4.21 -4.15 3.54
CA ALA A 29 -5.16 -4.36 4.64
C ALA A 29 -5.23 -5.84 5.08
N ASN A 30 -5.29 -6.77 4.11
CA ASN A 30 -5.26 -8.20 4.41
C ASN A 30 -3.92 -8.64 5.03
N ILE A 31 -2.79 -8.13 4.54
CA ILE A 31 -1.48 -8.45 5.10
C ILE A 31 -1.40 -8.01 6.56
N ILE A 32 -1.82 -6.77 6.87
CA ILE A 32 -1.86 -6.25 8.23
C ILE A 32 -2.77 -7.11 9.12
N TYR A 33 -3.97 -7.44 8.63
CA TYR A 33 -4.94 -8.24 9.37
C TYR A 33 -4.45 -9.68 9.63
N SER A 34 -3.89 -10.34 8.61
CA SER A 34 -3.48 -11.75 8.69
C SER A 34 -2.17 -11.95 9.44
N GLN A 35 -1.19 -11.06 9.27
CA GLN A 35 0.14 -11.25 9.88
C GLN A 35 0.29 -10.50 11.21
N GLY A 36 -0.64 -9.63 11.57
CA GLY A 36 -0.57 -8.76 12.76
C GLY A 36 0.56 -7.74 12.72
N ALA A 37 1.53 -7.89 11.79
CA ALA A 37 2.67 -7.06 11.46
C ALA A 37 3.48 -6.48 12.64
N GLY A 38 3.27 -6.97 13.87
CA GLY A 38 3.79 -6.35 15.09
C GLY A 38 3.19 -4.97 15.42
N LEU A 39 2.11 -4.55 14.72
CA LEU A 39 1.53 -3.21 14.84
C LEU A 39 0.41 -3.12 15.89
N GLY A 40 0.00 -4.24 16.47
CA GLY A 40 -1.04 -4.30 17.49
C GLY A 40 -2.36 -3.64 17.05
N LEU A 41 -3.00 -2.91 17.96
CA LEU A 41 -4.28 -2.23 17.71
C LEU A 41 -4.18 -1.15 16.63
N ALA A 42 -3.02 -0.49 16.49
CA ALA A 42 -2.80 0.54 15.47
C ALA A 42 -2.80 -0.06 14.05
N GLY A 43 -2.17 -1.23 13.88
CA GLY A 43 -2.24 -1.99 12.63
C GLY A 43 -3.66 -2.39 12.28
N GLN A 44 -4.43 -2.91 13.24
CA GLN A 44 -5.81 -3.27 12.99
C GLN A 44 -6.67 -2.07 12.58
N ALA A 45 -6.50 -0.91 13.24
CA ALA A 45 -7.19 0.32 12.84
C ALA A 45 -6.84 0.75 11.41
N LEU A 46 -5.55 0.70 11.05
CA LEU A 46 -5.08 1.00 9.71
C LEU A 46 -5.63 0.00 8.67
N ALA A 47 -5.65 -1.29 8.97
CA ALA A 47 -6.22 -2.32 8.09
C ALA A 47 -7.71 -2.05 7.80
N VAL A 48 -8.49 -1.71 8.83
CA VAL A 48 -9.92 -1.40 8.66
C VAL A 48 -10.13 -0.11 7.88
N LYS A 49 -9.30 0.92 8.14
CA LYS A 49 -9.30 2.19 7.39
C LYS A 49 -8.97 1.96 5.92
N MET A 50 -7.92 1.18 5.65
CA MET A 50 -7.55 0.77 4.30
C MET A 50 -8.62 -0.11 3.66
N TRP A 51 -9.31 -0.98 4.39
CA TRP A 51 -10.35 -1.83 3.80
C TRP A 51 -11.61 -1.05 3.40
N ASN A 52 -12.09 -0.18 4.30
CA ASN A 52 -13.33 0.60 4.11
C ASN A 52 -13.10 1.94 3.40
N GLY A 53 -11.85 2.36 3.24
CA GLY A 53 -11.48 3.59 2.57
C GLY A 53 -11.80 3.66 1.08
N SER A 54 -11.18 4.61 0.39
CA SER A 54 -11.27 4.82 -1.06
C SER A 54 -10.02 5.58 -1.52
N ASP A 55 -9.98 5.99 -2.78
CA ASP A 55 -8.91 6.85 -3.33
C ASP A 55 -8.81 8.22 -2.62
N GLU A 56 -9.84 8.59 -1.85
CA GLU A 56 -9.89 9.80 -1.03
C GLU A 56 -9.39 9.60 0.40
N THR A 57 -8.98 8.38 0.77
CA THR A 57 -8.50 8.10 2.12
C THR A 57 -7.23 8.87 2.41
N ASP A 58 -7.26 9.64 3.50
CA ASP A 58 -6.13 10.39 3.98
C ASP A 58 -5.29 9.54 4.94
N TYR A 59 -4.01 9.42 4.62
CA TYR A 59 -2.99 8.74 5.40
C TYR A 59 -2.03 9.75 6.02
N SER A 60 -1.72 9.57 7.30
CA SER A 60 -0.65 10.28 8.00
C SER A 60 0.72 9.75 7.58
N GLN A 61 1.78 10.54 7.77
CA GLN A 61 3.15 10.08 7.48
C GLN A 61 3.51 8.80 8.24
N GLU A 62 3.09 8.67 9.49
CA GLU A 62 3.29 7.46 10.30
C GLU A 62 2.59 6.22 9.68
N GLU A 63 1.38 6.39 9.14
CA GLU A 63 0.66 5.30 8.46
C GLU A 63 1.37 4.90 7.17
N LEU A 64 1.93 5.86 6.43
CA LEU A 64 2.68 5.60 5.20
C LEU A 64 4.01 4.89 5.48
N ASP A 65 4.72 5.26 6.55
CA ASP A 65 5.95 4.59 6.98
C ASP A 65 5.67 3.12 7.36
N ILE A 66 4.59 2.89 8.09
CA ILE A 66 4.10 1.54 8.42
C ILE A 66 3.79 0.74 7.14
N ILE A 67 3.08 1.34 6.18
CA ILE A 67 2.73 0.68 4.91
C ILE A 67 4.00 0.31 4.16
N LYS A 68 4.97 1.23 4.02
CA LYS A 68 6.25 0.99 3.36
C LYS A 68 7.02 -0.15 4.00
N GLY A 69 7.26 -0.07 5.31
CA GLY A 69 7.99 -1.11 6.03
C GLY A 69 7.31 -2.48 5.97
N LEU A 70 5.98 -2.51 5.87
CA LEU A 70 5.23 -3.74 5.72
C LEU A 70 5.35 -4.34 4.32
N VAL A 71 5.16 -3.54 3.27
CA VAL A 71 5.30 -4.05 1.89
C VAL A 71 6.72 -4.51 1.60
N GLU A 72 7.73 -3.80 2.12
CA GLU A 72 9.14 -4.17 1.96
C GLU A 72 9.48 -5.53 2.58
N ARG A 73 8.81 -5.89 3.68
CA ARG A 73 9.09 -7.14 4.41
C ARG A 73 8.26 -8.32 3.96
N THR A 74 7.13 -8.09 3.28
CA THR A 74 6.11 -9.13 3.05
C THR A 74 5.73 -9.34 1.58
N THR A 75 6.09 -8.41 0.68
CA THR A 75 5.66 -8.44 -0.73
C THR A 75 6.84 -8.52 -1.69
N ALA A 76 6.53 -8.79 -2.96
CA ALA A 76 7.53 -8.90 -4.02
C ALA A 76 8.10 -7.52 -4.41
N PRO A 77 9.35 -7.44 -4.93
CA PRO A 77 10.01 -6.19 -5.33
C PRO A 77 9.18 -5.33 -6.28
N CYS A 78 8.53 -5.94 -7.27
CA CYS A 78 7.68 -5.24 -8.23
C CYS A 78 6.48 -4.53 -7.56
N PHE A 79 5.93 -5.12 -6.51
CA PHE A 79 4.83 -4.52 -5.75
C PHE A 79 5.34 -3.38 -4.86
N ILE A 80 6.51 -3.55 -4.25
CA ILE A 80 7.18 -2.51 -3.45
C ILE A 80 7.41 -1.26 -4.30
N GLU A 81 8.02 -1.40 -5.49
CA GLU A 81 8.28 -0.28 -6.39
C GLU A 81 7.00 0.47 -6.78
N ALA A 82 5.92 -0.27 -7.07
CA ALA A 82 4.65 0.33 -7.44
C ALA A 82 4.02 1.11 -6.28
N VAL A 83 4.03 0.54 -5.06
CA VAL A 83 3.47 1.20 -3.87
C VAL A 83 4.29 2.44 -3.50
N GLU A 84 5.62 2.34 -3.50
CA GLU A 84 6.49 3.49 -3.23
C GLU A 84 6.28 4.61 -4.24
N LYS A 85 6.13 4.27 -5.52
CA LYS A 85 5.82 5.25 -6.55
C LYS A 85 4.50 5.97 -6.27
N ALA A 86 3.44 5.24 -5.93
CA ALA A 86 2.15 5.85 -5.59
C ALA A 86 2.24 6.77 -4.37
N ILE A 87 2.95 6.35 -3.32
CA ILE A 87 3.15 7.18 -2.12
C ILE A 87 3.94 8.45 -2.47
N ASN A 88 5.01 8.33 -3.26
CA ASN A 88 5.84 9.47 -3.63
C ASN A 88 5.13 10.46 -4.57
N GLU A 89 4.30 9.97 -5.50
CA GLU A 89 3.46 10.83 -6.35
C GLU A 89 2.45 11.61 -5.50
N SER A 90 1.87 10.98 -4.48
CA SER A 90 0.98 11.66 -3.53
C SER A 90 1.69 12.69 -2.66
N LEU A 91 2.96 12.47 -2.31
CA LEU A 91 3.79 13.44 -1.55
C LEU A 91 4.21 14.66 -2.39
N LYS A 92 4.35 14.50 -3.71
CA LYS A 92 4.72 15.61 -4.61
C LYS A 92 3.54 16.53 -4.96
N ASN A 93 2.32 16.06 -4.76
CA ASN A 93 1.09 16.76 -5.11
C ASN A 93 0.42 17.47 -3.92
N ASP A 94 1.06 17.48 -2.75
CA ASP A 94 0.66 18.18 -1.51
C ASP A 94 1.51 19.47 -1.34
#